data_AF-A7TCQ2-F1
#
_entry.id   AF-A7TCQ2-F1
#
_cell.length_a   1.000
_cell.length_b   1.000
_cell.length_c   1.000
_cell.angle_alpha   90.00
_cell.angle_beta   90.00
_cell.angle_gamma   90.00
#
_symmetry.space_group_name_H-M   'P 1'
#
loop_
_entity.id
_entity.type
_entity.pdbx_description
1 polymer ?
#
loop_
_entity_poly.entity_id
_entity_poly.type
_entity_poly.pdbx_seq_one_letter_code
_entity_poly.pdbx_strand_id
1 'polypeptide(L)'
;MAAPTVTIYKNGEPKFPGKKVVVNPRQVRNMDACLDKITREMKLKTAARSLKTPTGGHKIDKLEKIEPGGQYVVCGLEAFKRLK
;
A
#
# COMPACT_ATOMS: atom_id res chain seq x y z
N MET A 1 13.17 16.89 -6.43
CA MET A 1 12.95 15.45 -6.20
C MET A 1 11.49 15.24 -5.85
N ALA A 2 10.69 14.73 -6.80
CA ALA A 2 9.29 14.43 -6.56
C ALA A 2 9.17 13.14 -5.71
N ALA A 3 8.32 13.15 -4.69
CA ALA A 3 8.00 11.93 -3.97
C ALA A 3 7.03 11.08 -4.81
N PRO A 4 7.28 9.77 -5.01
CA PRO A 4 6.37 8.93 -5.77
C PRO A 4 5.01 8.88 -5.07
N THR A 5 3.97 9.25 -5.81
CA THR A 5 2.59 9.13 -5.37
C THR A 5 2.04 7.81 -5.88
N VAL A 6 1.50 6.97 -5.00
CA VAL A 6 0.97 5.66 -5.35
C VAL A 6 -0.46 5.51 -4.92
N THR A 7 -1.22 4.65 -5.60
CA THR A 7 -2.62 4.40 -5.25
C THR A 7 -2.71 3.11 -4.45
N ILE A 8 -3.15 3.22 -3.19
CA ILE A 8 -3.34 2.08 -2.31
C ILE A 8 -4.81 1.69 -2.26
N TYR A 9 -5.10 0.41 -2.33
CA TYR A 9 -6.42 -0.20 -2.19
C TYR A 9 -6.47 -1.05 -0.93
N LYS A 10 -7.64 -1.13 -0.30
CA LYS A 10 -7.84 -2.00 0.87
C LYS A 10 -8.17 -3.41 0.39
N ASN A 11 -7.43 -4.39 0.92
CA ASN A 11 -7.71 -5.79 0.66
C ASN A 11 -9.16 -6.14 1.06
N GLY A 12 -9.89 -6.84 0.19
CA GLY A 12 -11.25 -7.28 0.49
C GLY A 12 -12.34 -6.20 0.54
N GLU A 13 -12.02 -4.93 0.26
CA GLU A 13 -13.00 -3.84 0.17
C GLU A 13 -13.19 -3.35 -1.27
N PRO A 14 -14.05 -4.01 -2.08
CA PRO A 14 -14.28 -3.63 -3.48
C PRO A 14 -14.94 -2.25 -3.62
N LYS A 15 -15.63 -1.78 -2.57
CA LYS A 15 -16.26 -0.45 -2.54
C LYS A 15 -15.26 0.68 -2.25
N PHE A 16 -14.02 0.36 -1.89
CA PHE A 16 -13.02 1.37 -1.60
C PHE A 16 -12.35 1.84 -2.92
N PRO A 17 -12.49 3.12 -3.31
CA PRO A 17 -12.01 3.61 -4.62
C PRO A 17 -10.48 3.69 -4.76
N GLY A 18 -9.75 3.34 -3.69
CA GLY A 18 -8.31 3.55 -3.60
C GLY A 18 -7.98 4.93 -3.02
N LYS A 19 -6.84 5.04 -2.35
CA LYS A 19 -6.33 6.28 -1.74
C LYS A 19 -4.94 6.55 -2.29
N LYS A 20 -4.72 7.77 -2.79
CA LYS A 20 -3.38 8.22 -3.17
C LYS A 20 -2.56 8.51 -1.92
N VAL A 21 -1.40 7.89 -1.82
CA VAL A 21 -0.45 8.01 -0.72
C VAL A 21 0.90 8.43 -1.27
N VAL A 22 1.53 9.41 -0.63
CA VAL A 22 2.84 9.90 -1.03
C VAL A 22 3.92 9.14 -0.26
N VAL A 23 4.66 8.30 -0.98
CA VAL A 23 5.76 7.49 -0.44
C VAL A 23 7.04 8.28 -0.60
N ASN A 24 7.29 9.20 0.34
CA ASN A 24 8.51 10.01 0.31
C ASN A 24 9.67 9.21 0.94
N PRO A 25 10.71 8.81 0.19
CA PRO A 25 11.84 8.05 0.75
C PRO A 25 12.59 8.80 1.86
N ARG A 26 12.46 10.14 1.94
CA ARG A 26 12.98 10.92 3.07
C ARG A 26 12.21 10.69 4.38
N GLN A 27 10.92 10.36 4.31
CA GLN A 27 10.06 10.10 5.47
C GLN A 27 9.88 8.61 5.77
N VAL A 28 9.83 7.78 4.73
CA VAL A 28 9.71 6.33 4.85
C VAL A 28 11.02 5.69 4.41
N ARG A 29 11.88 5.39 5.40
CA ARG A 29 13.20 4.78 5.19
C ARG A 29 13.15 3.28 4.93
N ASN A 30 12.08 2.63 5.37
CA ASN A 30 11.89 1.19 5.23
C ASN A 30 10.42 0.87 4.91
N MET A 31 10.17 -0.40 4.61
CA MET A 31 8.83 -0.89 4.30
C MET A 31 7.87 -0.74 5.50
N ASP A 32 8.36 -0.97 6.72
CA ASP A 32 7.56 -0.90 7.94
C ASP A 32 6.99 0.52 8.19
N ALA A 33 7.83 1.55 8.06
CA ALA A 33 7.41 2.95 8.13
C ALA A 33 6.42 3.31 7.02
N CYS A 34 6.58 2.71 5.83
CA CYS A 34 5.62 2.89 4.74
C CYS A 34 4.26 2.27 5.08
N LEU A 35 4.25 1.07 5.64
CA LEU A 35 3.05 0.38 6.10
C LEU A 35 2.35 1.14 7.23
N ASP A 36 3.09 1.66 8.21
CA ASP A 36 2.53 2.49 9.29
C ASP A 36 1.89 3.77 8.73
N LYS A 37 2.61 4.48 7.85
CA LYS A 37 2.09 5.67 7.18
C LYS A 37 0.80 5.37 6.41
N ILE A 38 0.78 4.29 5.63
CA ILE A 38 -0.40 3.84 4.88
C ILE A 38 -1.56 3.52 5.84
N THR A 39 -1.28 2.83 6.95
CA THR A 39 -2.28 2.50 7.98
C THR A 39 -2.95 3.76 8.51
N ARG A 40 -2.16 4.78 8.86
CA ARG A 40 -2.66 6.07 9.36
C ARG A 40 -3.40 6.86 8.28
N GLU A 41 -2.87 6.93 7.06
CA GLU A 41 -3.50 7.68 5.95
C GLU A 41 -4.81 7.06 5.46
N MET A 42 -4.90 5.72 5.43
CA MET A 42 -6.11 4.99 5.04
C MET A 42 -7.10 4.77 6.20
N LYS A 43 -6.70 5.11 7.43
CA LYS A 43 -7.43 4.78 8.67
C LYS A 43 -7.91 3.33 8.65
N LEU A 44 -6.97 2.40 8.45
CA LEU A 44 -7.30 0.98 8.44
C LEU A 44 -7.77 0.55 9.83
N LYS A 45 -8.73 -0.36 9.89
CA LYS A 45 -9.13 -1.01 11.14
C LYS A 45 -7.99 -1.84 11.73
N THR A 46 -7.11 -2.34 10.86
CA THR A 46 -6.01 -3.24 11.21
C THR A 46 -4.72 -2.70 10.60
N ALA A 47 -3.60 -2.85 11.31
CA ALA A 47 -2.31 -2.42 10.79
C ALA A 47 -1.97 -3.13 9.46
N ALA A 48 -1.45 -2.36 8.51
CA ALA A 48 -0.92 -2.88 7.27
C ALA A 48 0.25 -3.83 7.57
N ARG A 49 0.14 -5.09 7.14
CA ARG A 49 1.18 -6.11 7.35
C ARG A 49 1.95 -6.42 6.07
N SER A 50 1.32 -6.24 4.92
CA SER A 50 1.94 -6.52 3.64
C SER A 50 1.29 -5.69 2.56
N LEU A 51 2.11 -5.20 1.64
CA LEU A 51 1.66 -4.53 0.44
C LEU A 51 1.77 -5.51 -0.72
N LYS A 52 0.77 -5.58 -1.59
CA LYS A 52 0.72 -6.50 -2.73
C LYS A 52 0.34 -5.77 -4.01
N THR A 53 0.71 -6.31 -5.17
CA THR A 53 0.18 -5.79 -6.44
C THR A 53 -1.27 -6.26 -6.65
N PRO A 54 -2.18 -5.41 -7.16
CA PRO A 54 -3.56 -5.80 -7.41
C PRO A 54 -3.66 -6.90 -8.48
N THR A 55 -2.84 -6.82 -9.53
CA THR A 55 -2.89 -7.71 -10.68
C THR A 55 -2.27 -9.09 -10.40
N GLY A 56 -1.21 -9.15 -9.59
CA GLY A 56 -0.40 -10.37 -9.39
C GLY A 56 -0.35 -10.91 -7.97
N GLY A 57 -0.86 -10.18 -6.97
CA GLY A 57 -0.71 -10.54 -5.56
C GLY A 57 0.75 -10.54 -5.08
N HIS A 58 1.67 -9.98 -5.86
CA HIS A 58 3.09 -10.01 -5.59
C HIS A 58 3.39 -9.11 -4.40
N LYS A 59 4.00 -9.69 -3.35
CA LYS A 59 4.32 -8.94 -2.14
C LYS A 59 5.45 -7.95 -2.43
N ILE A 60 5.20 -6.70 -2.09
CA ILE A 60 6.19 -5.64 -2.09
C ILE A 60 6.80 -5.61 -0.69
N ASP A 61 8.10 -5.89 -0.62
CA ASP A 61 8.87 -5.87 0.63
C ASP A 61 9.93 -4.75 0.62
N LYS A 62 10.13 -4.12 -0.55
CA LYS A 62 11.12 -3.06 -0.77
C LYS A 62 10.45 -1.82 -1.35
N LEU A 63 10.88 -0.65 -0.87
CA LEU A 63 10.47 0.65 -1.39
C LEU A 63 10.86 0.84 -2.86
N GLU A 64 11.95 0.21 -3.30
CA GLU A 64 12.44 0.27 -4.68
C GLU A 64 11.45 -0.34 -5.69
N LYS A 65 10.59 -1.26 -5.25
CA LYS A 65 9.50 -1.83 -6.06
C LYS A 65 8.26 -0.94 -6.09
N ILE A 66 8.27 0.19 -5.38
CA ILE A 66 7.18 1.16 -5.36
C ILE A 66 7.44 2.18 -6.47
N GLU A 67 6.64 2.10 -7.53
CA GLU A 67 6.74 2.98 -8.68
C GLU A 67 5.77 4.15 -8.56
N PRO A 68 6.16 5.36 -8.98
CA PRO A 68 5.26 6.51 -9.05
C PRO A 68 4.07 6.21 -9.97
N GLY A 69 2.85 6.47 -9.50
CA GLY A 69 1.61 6.14 -10.20
C GLY A 69 1.19 4.67 -10.06
N GLY A 70 2.02 3.83 -9.44
CA GLY A 70 1.74 2.42 -9.23
C GLY A 70 0.52 2.19 -8.34
N GLN A 71 -0.13 1.04 -8.54
CA GLN A 71 -1.28 0.60 -7.76
C GLN A 71 -0.90 -0.58 -6.87
N TYR A 72 -1.32 -0.52 -5.60
CA TYR A 72 -1.00 -1.53 -4.61
C TYR A 72 -2.19 -1.82 -3.72
N VAL A 73 -2.28 -3.04 -3.20
CA VAL A 73 -3.29 -3.48 -2.25
C VAL A 73 -2.61 -3.68 -0.90
N VAL A 74 -3.12 -3.01 0.13
CA VAL A 74 -2.67 -3.21 1.50
C VAL A 74 -3.45 -4.35 2.14
N CYS A 75 -2.71 -5.33 2.67
CA CYS A 75 -3.22 -6.50 3.37
C CYS A 75 -2.83 -6.38 4.85
N GLY A 76 -3.82 -6.44 5.75
CA GLY A 76 -3.59 -6.48 7.18
C GLY A 76 -3.34 -7.91 7.67
N LEU A 77 -3.94 -8.23 8.82
CA LEU A 77 -4.00 -9.59 9.37
C LEU A 77 -4.98 -10.51 8.59
N GLU A 78 -5.76 -9.92 7.71
CA GLU A 78 -6.74 -10.60 6.86
C GLU A 78 -6.12 -11.26 5.63
N ALA A 79 -6.73 -12.36 5.18
CA ALA A 79 -6.31 -13.08 3.99
C ALA A 79 -6.48 -12.22 2.73
N PHE A 80 -5.50 -12.27 1.83
CA PHE A 80 -5.54 -11.50 0.58
C PHE A 80 -6.74 -11.93 -0.29
N LYS A 81 -7.62 -10.98 -0.58
CA LYS A 81 -8.74 -11.08 -1.51
C LYS A 81 -8.39 -10.28 -2.75
N ARG A 82 -8.23 -11.00 -3.86
CA ARG A 82 -8.06 -10.40 -5.17
C ARG A 82 -9.28 -9.53 -5.48
N LEU A 83 -9.03 -8.28 -5.82
CA LEU A 83 -10.03 -7.42 -6.45
C LEU A 83 -10.30 -8.03 -7.83
N LYS A 84 -11.51 -8.52 -8.05
CA LYS A 84 -11.97 -9.13 -9.30
C LYS A 84 -12.74 -8.09 -10.11
#